data_AF-A0A1L7W1D9-F1
#
_entry.id   AF-A0A1L7W1D9-F1
#
_cell.length_a   1.000
_cell.length_b   1.000
_cell.length_c   1.000
_cell.angle_alpha   90.00
_cell.angle_beta   90.00
_cell.angle_gamma   90.00
#
_symmetry.space_group_name_H-M   'P 1'
#
loop_
_entity.id
_entity.type
_entity.pdbx_description
1 polymer ?
#
loop_
_entity_poly.entity_id
_entity_poly.type
_entity_poly.pdbx_seq_one_letter_code
_entity_poly.pdbx_strand_id
1 'polypeptide(L)'
;MNLQKSQLMGPRPSIHEEQWLQYKEIIRYQFLVRNMSLKELVSFLSCMGFTVTSFQLQFKLKAWGILKKMDKPTWQYIDRRINKRKAQGKDTDVILSGRRLKQSAISKAITDHGAKDIFTQMAQARSPPPSPVNPCLTICTPPSLRMEYEWPVSLPWMKFQNTYQTPTRQSLSSYRCDTAITAGRPAS
;
A
#
# COMPACT_ATOMS: atom_id res chain seq x y z
N MET A 1 -3.57 -42.41 -32.41
CA MET A 1 -2.69 -41.67 -31.48
C MET A 1 -3.29 -40.30 -31.21
N ASN A 2 -3.37 -39.94 -29.92
CA ASN A 2 -3.62 -38.60 -29.37
C ASN A 2 -5.01 -37.97 -29.55
N LEU A 3 -5.90 -38.29 -28.61
CA LEU A 3 -6.83 -37.30 -28.04
C LEU A 3 -6.74 -37.36 -26.51
N GLN A 4 -7.03 -36.23 -25.88
CA GLN A 4 -7.13 -35.96 -24.43
C GLN A 4 -5.86 -35.50 -23.70
N LYS A 5 -5.57 -34.20 -23.84
CA LYS A 5 -5.06 -33.38 -22.74
C LYS A 5 -5.80 -32.05 -22.72
N SER A 6 -7.03 -32.04 -22.22
CA SER A 6 -7.73 -30.77 -21.95
C SER A 6 -8.89 -30.95 -20.98
N GLN A 7 -8.63 -31.33 -19.73
CA GLN A 7 -9.49 -30.99 -18.60
C GLN A 7 -8.86 -31.48 -17.30
N LEU A 8 -8.41 -30.55 -16.47
CA LEU A 8 -8.53 -30.55 -14.99
C LEU A 8 -8.00 -29.18 -14.50
N MET A 9 -8.71 -28.10 -14.83
CA MET A 9 -8.76 -26.94 -13.94
C MET A 9 -10.21 -26.79 -13.54
N GLY A 10 -10.56 -27.38 -12.39
CA GLY A 10 -11.86 -27.15 -11.77
C GLY A 10 -12.07 -25.66 -11.47
N PRO A 11 -13.32 -25.24 -11.18
CA PRO A 11 -13.61 -23.86 -10.78
C PRO A 11 -12.65 -23.47 -9.65
N ARG A 12 -11.89 -22.39 -9.86
CA ARG A 12 -10.95 -21.91 -8.86
C ARG A 12 -11.74 -21.61 -7.58
N PRO A 13 -11.31 -22.11 -6.40
CA PRO A 13 -12.02 -21.82 -5.16
C PRO A 13 -12.17 -20.32 -4.98
N SER A 14 -13.41 -19.85 -4.95
CA SER A 14 -13.73 -18.46 -4.63
C SER A 14 -13.52 -18.31 -3.12
N ILE A 15 -12.41 -17.67 -2.74
CA ILE A 15 -12.12 -17.37 -1.34
C ILE A 15 -13.20 -16.41 -0.84
N HIS A 16 -13.82 -16.72 0.29
CA HIS A 16 -14.90 -15.92 0.86
C HIS A 16 -14.41 -14.53 1.28
N GLU A 17 -15.25 -13.50 1.15
CA GLU A 17 -14.85 -12.11 1.47
C GLU A 17 -14.41 -11.97 2.93
N GLU A 18 -15.07 -12.70 3.83
CA GLU A 18 -14.76 -12.68 5.26
C GLU A 18 -13.33 -13.13 5.56
N GLN A 19 -12.85 -14.17 4.88
CA GLN A 19 -11.46 -14.60 4.97
C GLN A 19 -10.51 -13.49 4.52
N TRP A 20 -10.81 -12.82 3.39
CA TRP A 20 -9.99 -11.70 2.94
C TRP A 20 -9.95 -10.55 3.96
N LEU A 21 -11.07 -10.26 4.63
CA LEU A 21 -11.15 -9.20 5.64
C LEU A 21 -10.31 -9.53 6.87
N GLN A 22 -10.26 -10.79 7.32
CA GLN A 22 -9.39 -11.22 8.43
C GLN A 22 -7.91 -10.94 8.15
N TYR A 23 -7.46 -11.16 6.92
CA TYR A 23 -6.06 -10.93 6.52
C TYR A 23 -5.78 -9.51 6.03
N LYS A 24 -6.81 -8.66 5.83
CA LYS A 24 -6.69 -7.36 5.15
C LYS A 24 -5.65 -6.44 5.79
N GLU A 25 -5.67 -6.27 7.11
CA GLU A 25 -4.72 -5.40 7.81
C GLU A 25 -3.30 -5.96 7.82
N ILE A 26 -3.15 -7.28 7.93
CA ILE A 26 -1.85 -7.94 7.82
C ILE A 26 -1.28 -7.74 6.42
N ILE A 27 -2.09 -8.00 5.38
CA ILE A 27 -1.74 -7.77 3.97
C ILE A 27 -1.30 -6.31 3.77
N ARG A 28 -2.10 -5.36 4.26
CA ARG A 28 -1.83 -3.93 4.15
C ARG A 28 -0.51 -3.56 4.81
N TYR A 29 -0.26 -4.01 6.04
CA TYR A 29 0.96 -3.73 6.78
C TYR A 29 2.20 -4.34 6.10
N GLN A 30 2.15 -5.61 5.74
CA GLN A 30 3.28 -6.30 5.10
C GLN A 30 3.60 -5.70 3.73
N PHE A 31 2.56 -5.38 2.95
CA PHE A 31 2.74 -4.79 1.63
C PHE A 31 3.24 -3.35 1.69
N LEU A 32 2.62 -2.46 2.49
CA LEU A 32 2.94 -1.03 2.48
C LEU A 32 4.08 -0.64 3.44
N VAL A 33 4.14 -1.24 4.62
CA VAL A 33 5.09 -0.85 5.68
C VAL A 33 6.37 -1.66 5.59
N ARG A 34 6.28 -2.99 5.49
CA ARG A 34 7.45 -3.85 5.28
C ARG A 34 7.93 -3.90 3.84
N ASN A 35 7.20 -3.25 2.93
CA ASN A 35 7.53 -3.15 1.51
C ASN A 35 7.69 -4.52 0.81
N MET A 36 7.03 -5.58 1.28
CA MET A 36 7.12 -6.91 0.65
C MET A 36 6.64 -6.88 -0.81
N SER A 37 7.34 -7.59 -1.69
CA SER A 37 6.88 -7.85 -3.05
C SER A 37 5.63 -8.73 -3.04
N LEU A 38 4.92 -8.78 -4.17
CA LEU A 38 3.72 -9.61 -4.29
C LEU A 38 4.04 -11.10 -4.09
N LYS A 39 5.20 -11.57 -4.56
CA LYS A 39 5.64 -12.97 -4.42
C LYS A 39 5.95 -13.31 -2.96
N GLU A 40 6.71 -12.45 -2.27
CA GLU A 40 7.02 -12.64 -0.85
C GLU A 40 5.75 -12.63 -0.01
N LEU A 41 4.81 -11.73 -0.32
CA LEU A 41 3.54 -11.66 0.40
C LEU A 41 2.67 -12.90 0.18
N VAL A 42 2.64 -13.47 -1.03
CA VAL A 42 1.96 -14.76 -1.26
C VAL A 42 2.60 -15.87 -0.41
N SER A 43 3.93 -15.97 -0.40
CA SER A 43 4.64 -16.96 0.42
C SER A 43 4.33 -16.78 1.91
N PHE A 44 4.35 -15.53 2.39
CA PHE A 44 4.04 -15.18 3.77
C PHE A 44 2.60 -15.56 4.16
N LEU A 45 1.62 -15.28 3.29
CA LEU A 45 0.22 -15.66 3.52
C LEU A 45 0.05 -17.18 3.54
N SER A 46 0.72 -17.90 2.64
CA SER A 46 0.73 -19.38 2.64
C SER A 46 1.33 -19.96 3.91
N CYS A 47 2.42 -19.40 4.45
CA CYS A 47 2.99 -19.83 5.74
C CYS A 47 2.01 -19.62 6.92
N MET A 48 1.04 -18.70 6.80
CA MET A 48 -0.04 -18.51 7.79
C MET A 48 -1.30 -19.33 7.49
N GLY A 49 -1.26 -20.23 6.51
CA GLY A 49 -2.41 -21.05 6.11
C GLY A 49 -3.39 -20.37 5.15
N PHE A 50 -3.05 -19.19 4.61
CA PHE A 50 -3.87 -18.47 3.63
C PHE A 50 -3.28 -18.57 2.22
N THR A 51 -3.64 -19.66 1.53
CA THR A 51 -3.13 -19.94 0.19
C THR A 51 -3.86 -19.12 -0.86
N VAL A 52 -3.16 -18.15 -1.46
CA VAL A 52 -3.68 -17.29 -2.52
C VAL A 52 -2.72 -17.22 -3.70
N THR A 53 -3.25 -16.95 -4.89
CA THR A 53 -2.39 -16.69 -6.05
C THR A 53 -2.03 -15.22 -6.17
N SER A 54 -0.90 -14.93 -6.81
CA SER A 54 -0.44 -13.56 -7.07
C SER A 54 -1.51 -12.70 -7.76
N PHE A 55 -2.26 -13.29 -8.71
CA PHE A 55 -3.32 -12.57 -9.43
C PHE A 55 -4.50 -12.19 -8.51
N GLN A 56 -4.97 -13.12 -7.67
CA GLN A 56 -6.03 -12.84 -6.70
C GLN A 56 -5.63 -11.76 -5.71
N LEU A 57 -4.41 -11.85 -5.19
CA LEU A 57 -3.87 -10.86 -4.26
C LEU A 57 -3.71 -9.49 -4.94
N GLN A 58 -3.21 -9.44 -6.18
CA GLN A 58 -3.11 -8.19 -6.93
C GLN A 58 -4.49 -7.55 -7.17
N PHE A 59 -5.48 -8.37 -7.56
CA PHE A 59 -6.85 -7.92 -7.77
C PHE A 59 -7.45 -7.34 -6.47
N LYS A 60 -7.26 -8.04 -5.34
CA LYS A 60 -7.72 -7.58 -4.03
C LYS A 60 -7.03 -6.30 -3.55
N LEU A 61 -5.72 -6.19 -3.74
CA LEU A 61 -4.99 -4.95 -3.43
C LEU A 61 -5.54 -3.76 -4.23
N LYS A 62 -5.85 -3.96 -5.52
CA LYS A 62 -6.50 -2.92 -6.34
C LYS A 62 -7.90 -2.57 -5.83
N ALA A 63 -8.72 -3.59 -5.55
CA ALA A 63 -10.09 -3.39 -5.05
C ALA A 63 -10.12 -2.66 -3.71
N TRP A 64 -9.16 -2.91 -2.83
CA TRP A 64 -9.01 -2.21 -1.55
C TRP A 64 -8.30 -0.86 -1.65
N GLY A 65 -7.83 -0.47 -2.83
CA GLY A 65 -7.10 0.77 -3.00
C GLY A 65 -5.75 0.79 -2.28
N ILE A 66 -5.06 -0.35 -2.23
CA ILE A 66 -3.75 -0.50 -1.62
C ILE A 66 -2.69 -0.47 -2.72
N LEU A 67 -2.09 0.70 -2.89
CA LEU A 67 -1.11 0.98 -3.94
C LEU A 67 0.22 1.46 -3.35
N LYS A 68 1.33 0.97 -3.91
CA LYS A 68 2.70 1.42 -3.57
C LYS A 68 3.17 2.63 -4.37
N LYS A 69 2.76 2.68 -5.64
CA LYS A 69 3.27 3.62 -6.64
C LYS A 69 2.10 4.32 -7.30
N MET A 70 2.38 5.52 -7.78
CA MET A 70 1.48 6.32 -8.60
C MET A 70 2.05 6.39 -10.01
N ASP A 71 1.15 6.54 -10.97
CA ASP A 71 1.50 6.76 -12.37
C ASP A 71 1.90 8.22 -12.61
N LYS A 72 2.52 8.46 -13.78
CA LYS A 72 2.98 9.79 -14.20
C LYS A 72 1.88 10.86 -14.17
N PRO A 73 0.65 10.65 -14.72
CA PRO A 73 -0.38 11.68 -14.69
C PRO A 73 -0.84 12.03 -13.27
N THR A 74 -0.87 11.06 -12.35
CA THR A 74 -1.14 11.34 -10.93
C THR A 74 -0.05 12.22 -10.32
N TRP A 75 1.23 11.96 -10.61
CA TRP A 75 2.32 12.83 -10.15
C TRP A 75 2.25 14.25 -10.71
N GLN A 76 1.88 14.42 -11.99
CA GLN A 76 1.66 15.73 -12.59
C GLN A 76 0.50 16.48 -11.93
N TYR A 77 -0.58 15.77 -11.60
CA TYR A 77 -1.67 16.35 -10.82
C TYR A 77 -1.22 16.81 -9.43
N ILE A 78 -0.43 15.99 -8.72
CA ILE A 78 0.11 16.30 -7.39
C ILE A 78 1.00 17.54 -7.43
N ASP A 79 1.94 17.60 -8.38
CA ASP A 79 2.85 18.74 -8.57
C ASP A 79 2.07 20.05 -8.72
N ARG A 80 1.08 20.08 -9.63
CA ARG A 80 0.20 21.24 -9.81
C ARG A 80 -0.53 21.63 -8.52
N ARG A 81 -1.05 20.65 -7.77
CA ARG A 81 -1.78 20.91 -6.50
C ARG A 81 -0.85 21.47 -5.43
N ILE A 82 0.37 20.96 -5.32
CA ILE A 82 1.40 21.48 -4.42
C ILE A 82 1.75 22.92 -4.80
N ASN A 83 2.02 23.20 -6.07
CA ASN A 83 2.34 24.55 -6.53
C ASN A 83 1.20 25.54 -6.28
N LYS A 84 -0.05 25.13 -6.54
CA LYS A 84 -1.24 25.95 -6.22
C LYS A 84 -1.35 26.25 -4.73
N ARG A 85 -1.08 25.28 -3.86
CA ARG A 85 -1.16 25.45 -2.41
C ARG A 85 0.00 26.29 -1.86
N LYS A 86 1.19 26.11 -2.41
CA LYS A 86 2.37 26.93 -2.09
C LYS A 86 2.12 28.41 -2.42
N ALA A 87 1.51 28.70 -3.57
CA ALA A 87 1.11 30.07 -3.93
C ALA A 87 0.09 30.68 -2.96
N GLN A 88 -0.66 29.86 -2.22
CA GLN A 88 -1.60 30.28 -1.18
C GLN A 88 -0.97 30.30 0.22
N GLY A 89 0.35 30.07 0.35
CA GLY A 89 1.04 30.01 1.63
C GLY A 89 0.67 28.78 2.49
N LYS A 90 0.23 27.68 1.88
CA LYS A 90 -0.20 26.46 2.61
C LYS A 90 0.80 25.33 2.44
N ASP A 91 1.21 24.74 3.55
CA ASP A 91 1.97 23.48 3.57
C ASP A 91 1.13 22.33 3.01
N THR A 92 1.80 21.31 2.48
CA THR A 92 1.13 20.19 1.80
C THR A 92 1.70 18.85 2.20
N ASP A 93 0.84 17.99 2.71
CA ASP A 93 1.10 16.56 2.89
C ASP A 93 0.38 15.76 1.81
N VAL A 94 1.06 14.72 1.31
CA VAL A 94 0.51 13.76 0.35
C VAL A 94 0.42 12.40 1.02
N ILE A 95 -0.79 11.85 1.06
CA ILE A 95 -1.11 10.55 1.63
C ILE A 95 -1.55 9.63 0.50
N LEU A 96 -0.88 8.48 0.36
CA LEU A 96 -1.22 7.45 -0.60
C LEU A 96 -1.55 6.15 0.13
N SER A 97 -2.74 5.60 -0.12
CA SER A 97 -3.23 4.38 0.52
C SER A 97 -3.16 4.47 2.04
N GLY A 98 -3.43 5.65 2.61
CA GLY A 98 -3.32 5.94 4.05
C GLY A 98 -1.89 6.05 4.61
N ARG A 99 -0.85 5.96 3.77
CA ARG A 99 0.55 6.20 4.16
C ARG A 99 0.95 7.62 3.76
N ARG A 100 1.43 8.41 4.73
CA ARG A 100 2.02 9.72 4.45
C ARG A 100 3.38 9.57 3.75
N LEU A 101 3.55 10.26 2.62
CA LEU A 101 4.79 10.27 1.89
C LEU A 101 5.77 11.29 2.50
N LYS A 102 7.06 10.96 2.50
CA LYS A 102 8.11 11.88 2.95
C LYS A 102 8.28 13.00 1.91
N GLN A 103 8.48 14.22 2.37
CA GLN A 103 8.69 15.39 1.50
C GLN A 103 9.83 15.16 0.49
N SER A 104 10.96 14.58 0.92
CA SER A 104 12.07 14.24 0.01
C SER A 104 11.69 13.27 -1.11
N ALA A 105 10.82 12.30 -0.82
CA ALA A 105 10.32 11.36 -1.82
C ALA A 105 9.33 12.04 -2.78
N ILE A 106 8.51 12.97 -2.30
CA ILE A 106 7.60 13.78 -3.12
C ILE A 106 8.41 14.65 -4.08
N SER A 107 9.39 15.42 -3.57
CA SER A 107 10.24 16.28 -4.38
C SER A 107 10.98 15.48 -5.46
N LYS A 108 11.57 14.33 -5.09
CA LYS A 108 12.22 13.46 -6.07
C LYS A 108 11.25 12.98 -7.15
N ALA A 109 10.08 12.49 -6.77
CA ALA A 109 9.11 11.98 -7.73
C ALA A 109 8.54 13.07 -8.66
N ILE A 110 8.39 14.30 -8.16
CA ILE A 110 8.03 15.47 -8.98
C ILE A 110 9.17 15.79 -9.95
N THR A 111 10.42 15.79 -9.50
CA THR A 111 11.56 15.98 -10.40
C THR A 111 11.67 14.86 -11.45
N ASP A 112 11.31 13.63 -11.11
CA ASP A 112 11.39 12.50 -12.05
C ASP A 112 10.22 12.49 -13.05
N HIS A 113 8.99 12.76 -12.59
CA HIS A 113 7.75 12.53 -13.34
C HIS A 113 6.89 13.78 -13.60
N GLY A 114 7.24 14.91 -13.01
CA GLY A 114 6.54 16.19 -13.17
C GLY A 114 6.62 16.77 -14.58
N ALA A 115 5.90 17.87 -14.80
CA ALA A 115 5.90 18.56 -16.09
C ALA A 115 7.21 19.35 -16.25
N LYS A 116 8.11 18.87 -17.13
CA LYS A 116 9.45 19.46 -17.30
C LYS A 116 9.55 20.49 -18.41
N ASP A 117 8.60 20.51 -19.34
CA ASP A 117 8.67 21.36 -20.51
C ASP A 117 7.67 22.52 -20.40
N ILE A 118 8.13 23.73 -20.72
CA ILE A 118 7.35 24.97 -20.76
C ILE A 118 6.11 24.77 -21.64
N PHE A 119 6.26 24.09 -22.78
CA PHE A 119 5.13 23.81 -23.66
C PHE A 119 4.07 22.92 -22.98
N THR A 120 4.52 21.91 -22.23
CA THR A 120 3.63 21.04 -21.44
C THR A 120 2.95 21.84 -20.33
N GLN A 121 3.66 22.77 -19.68
CA GLN A 121 3.11 23.62 -18.63
C GLN A 121 2.05 24.58 -19.18
N MET A 122 2.31 25.21 -20.33
CA MET A 122 1.33 26.07 -21.03
C MET A 122 0.10 25.27 -21.49
N ALA A 123 0.31 24.07 -22.04
CA ALA A 123 -0.78 23.19 -22.45
C ALA A 123 -1.64 22.75 -21.25
N GLN A 124 -1.02 22.42 -20.12
CA GLN A 124 -1.72 22.05 -18.88
C GLN A 124 -2.42 23.22 -18.19
N ALA A 125 -1.95 24.46 -18.38
CA ALA A 125 -2.64 25.66 -17.93
C ALA A 125 -3.97 25.86 -18.69
N ARG A 126 -3.99 25.52 -19.99
CA ARG A 126 -5.19 25.56 -20.83
C ARG A 126 -6.13 24.38 -20.56
N SER A 127 -5.56 23.19 -20.39
CA SER A 127 -6.29 21.94 -20.15
C SER A 127 -5.70 21.19 -18.96
N PRO A 128 -6.21 21.44 -17.73
CA PRO A 128 -5.80 20.72 -16.55
C PRO A 128 -5.82 19.20 -16.73
N PRO A 129 -4.81 18.45 -16.22
CA PRO A 129 -4.96 17.01 -16.12
C PRO A 129 -6.20 16.71 -15.27
N PRO A 130 -7.05 15.76 -15.70
CA PRO A 130 -8.23 15.38 -14.94
C PRO A 130 -7.81 14.97 -13.53
N SER A 131 -8.69 15.22 -12.55
CA SER A 131 -8.44 14.69 -11.22
C SER A 131 -8.29 13.17 -11.34
N PRO A 132 -7.19 12.58 -10.87
CA PRO A 132 -7.04 11.14 -10.93
C PRO A 132 -8.22 10.54 -10.17
N VAL A 133 -8.90 9.56 -10.79
CA VAL A 133 -9.89 8.71 -10.10
C VAL A 133 -9.09 7.73 -9.24
N ASN A 134 -8.42 8.25 -8.22
CA ASN A 134 -7.64 7.47 -7.28
C ASN A 134 -8.17 7.75 -5.88
N PRO A 135 -9.12 6.93 -5.38
CA PRO A 135 -9.73 7.12 -4.06
C PRO A 135 -8.72 6.99 -2.91
N CYS A 136 -7.49 6.56 -3.22
CA CYS A 136 -6.43 6.29 -2.25
C CYS A 136 -5.47 7.47 -2.08
N LEU A 137 -5.61 8.52 -2.89
CA LEU A 137 -4.75 9.71 -2.85
C LEU A 137 -5.46 10.84 -2.11
N THR A 138 -4.79 11.40 -1.10
CA THR A 138 -5.25 12.59 -0.39
C THR A 138 -4.14 13.64 -0.34
N ILE A 139 -4.48 14.88 -0.67
CA ILE A 139 -3.59 16.05 -0.58
C ILE A 139 -4.20 17.02 0.43
N CYS A 140 -3.54 17.22 1.56
CA CYS A 140 -4.08 18.00 2.67
C CYS A 140 -3.06 18.99 3.24
N THR A 141 -3.52 19.96 4.01
CA THR A 141 -2.62 20.73 4.89
C THR A 141 -2.22 19.82 6.04
N PRO A 142 -0.93 19.70 6.39
CA PRO A 142 -0.57 19.08 7.66
C PRO A 142 -1.24 19.85 8.81
N PRO A 143 -1.56 19.20 9.93
CA PRO A 143 -1.97 19.90 11.15
C PRO A 143 -0.89 20.93 11.54
N SER A 144 -1.29 22.18 11.79
CA SER A 144 -0.38 23.28 12.16
C SER A 144 0.28 23.08 13.53
N LEU A 145 -0.30 22.21 14.36
CA LEU A 145 0.19 21.85 15.68
C LEU A 145 0.30 20.31 15.73
N ARG A 146 1.37 19.79 16.35
CA ARG A 146 1.31 18.44 16.91
C ARG A 146 0.19 18.48 17.95
N MET A 147 -0.97 17.95 17.59
CA MET A 147 -2.07 17.73 18.52
C MET A 147 -1.60 16.65 19.52
N GLU A 148 -0.86 17.05 20.55
CA GLU A 148 -0.65 16.26 21.77
C GLU A 148 -1.91 16.36 22.60
N TYR A 149 -3.00 15.76 22.11
CA TYR A 149 -4.23 15.63 22.87
C TYR A 149 -4.10 14.36 23.68
N GLU A 150 -3.89 14.51 24.98
CA GLU A 150 -4.08 13.42 25.92
C GLU A 150 -5.58 13.17 26.00
N TRP A 151 -6.04 12.18 25.21
CA TRP A 151 -7.44 11.81 25.19
C TRP A 151 -7.85 11.34 26.59
N PRO A 152 -8.97 11.85 27.14
CA PRO A 152 -9.42 11.43 28.46
C PRO A 152 -9.57 9.91 28.52
N VAL A 153 -8.93 9.27 29.51
CA VAL A 153 -9.05 7.82 29.75
C VAL A 153 -10.49 7.39 30.03
N SER A 154 -11.38 8.33 30.34
CA SER A 154 -12.81 8.12 30.53
C SER A 154 -13.56 7.81 29.23
N LEU A 155 -13.00 8.11 28.07
CA LEU A 155 -13.64 7.85 26.78
C LEU A 155 -13.89 6.35 26.58
N PRO A 156 -15.07 5.94 26.09
CA PRO A 156 -15.42 4.52 25.94
C PRO A 156 -14.38 3.72 25.14
N TRP A 157 -13.84 4.28 24.05
CA TRP A 157 -12.82 3.60 23.24
C TRP A 157 -11.43 3.60 23.89
N MET A 158 -11.11 4.57 24.77
CA MET A 158 -9.88 4.53 25.58
C MET A 158 -9.98 3.45 26.66
N LYS A 159 -11.14 3.32 27.33
CA LYS A 159 -11.41 2.20 28.26
C LYS A 159 -11.34 0.85 27.55
N PHE A 160 -11.95 0.74 26.38
CA PHE A 160 -11.86 -0.46 25.54
C PHE A 160 -10.40 -0.78 25.19
N GLN A 161 -9.65 0.19 24.68
CA GLN A 161 -8.23 0.04 24.38
C GLN A 161 -7.45 -0.48 25.60
N ASN A 162 -7.60 0.13 26.78
CA ASN A 162 -6.89 -0.31 27.97
C ASN A 162 -7.32 -1.70 28.46
N THR A 163 -8.56 -2.12 28.18
CA THR A 163 -9.09 -3.45 28.58
C THR A 163 -8.57 -4.56 27.67
N TYR A 164 -8.34 -4.28 26.39
CA TYR A 164 -7.98 -5.29 25.38
C TYR A 164 -6.59 -5.11 24.76
N GLN A 165 -5.85 -4.06 25.12
CA GLN A 165 -4.42 -3.96 24.86
C GLN A 165 -3.70 -4.97 25.76
N THR A 166 -3.56 -6.19 25.25
CA THR A 166 -2.66 -7.20 25.79
C THR A 166 -1.22 -6.65 25.83
N PRO A 167 -0.38 -7.07 26.79
CA PRO A 167 1.01 -6.65 26.83
C PRO A 167 1.70 -7.03 25.51
N THR A 168 2.22 -6.02 24.82
CA THR A 168 3.38 -6.07 23.94
C THR A 168 3.54 -7.34 23.10
N ARG A 169 3.11 -7.22 21.84
CA ARG A 169 3.96 -7.53 20.67
C ARG A 169 4.87 -8.75 20.89
N GLN A 170 4.28 -9.94 21.06
CA GLN A 170 5.07 -11.14 20.85
C GLN A 170 5.58 -11.11 19.42
N SER A 171 6.90 -11.24 19.35
CA SER A 171 7.71 -11.24 18.15
C SER A 171 7.05 -11.98 16.99
N LEU A 172 6.79 -11.26 15.89
CA LEU A 172 6.60 -11.87 14.57
C LEU A 172 7.88 -12.58 14.06
N SER A 173 8.83 -12.95 14.93
CA SER A 173 9.92 -13.86 14.60
C SER A 173 9.52 -15.33 14.65
N SER A 174 8.31 -15.68 15.08
CA SER A 174 7.84 -17.08 15.01
C SER A 174 7.45 -17.52 13.60
N TYR A 175 7.29 -16.58 12.66
CA TYR A 175 7.11 -16.90 11.24
C TYR A 175 8.43 -16.77 10.48
N ARG A 176 9.48 -17.44 10.96
CA ARG A 176 10.58 -17.83 10.07
C ARG A 176 10.10 -19.05 9.28
N CYS A 177 9.84 -18.87 7.99
CA CYS A 177 9.82 -20.02 7.10
C CYS A 177 11.30 -20.36 6.87
N ASP A 178 11.85 -21.27 7.69
CA ASP A 178 13.23 -21.74 7.57
C ASP A 178 13.35 -22.54 6.26
N THR A 179 13.89 -21.90 5.22
CA THR A 179 14.35 -22.63 4.04
C THR A 179 15.72 -23.25 4.36
N ALA A 180 15.71 -24.48 4.87
CA ALA A 180 16.90 -25.32 4.90
C ALA A 180 17.23 -25.78 3.47
N ILE A 181 18.12 -25.05 2.79
CA ILE A 181 18.81 -25.57 1.61
C ILE A 181 19.87 -26.55 2.12
N THR A 182 19.56 -27.84 2.05
CA THR A 182 20.56 -28.90 2.18
C THR A 182 21.41 -28.90 0.92
N ALA A 183 22.53 -28.19 0.95
CA ALA A 183 23.61 -28.38 -0.03
C ALA A 183 24.53 -29.48 0.49
N GLY A 184 24.18 -30.73 0.20
CA GLY A 184 25.12 -31.85 0.30
C GLY A 184 26.20 -31.67 -0.75
N ARG A 185 27.44 -31.44 -0.32
CA ARG A 185 28.64 -31.52 -1.14
C ARG A 185 29.45 -32.72 -0.66
N PRO A 186 29.53 -33.84 -1.39
CA PRO A 186 30.59 -34.79 -1.17
C PRO A 186 31.82 -34.34 -1.94
N ALA A 187 32.95 -34.38 -1.25
CA ALA A 187 34.27 -34.26 -1.80
C ALA A 187 34.59 -35.49 -2.67
N SER A 188 35.21 -35.26 -3.81
CA SER A 188 36.32 -36.03 -4.42
C SER A 188 36.78 -35.28 -5.66
#